data_AF-A0A6P0DT61-F1
#
_entry.id   AF-A0A6P0DT61-F1
#
_cell.length_a   1.000
_cell.length_b   1.000
_cell.length_c   1.000
_cell.angle_alpha   90.00
_cell.angle_beta   90.00
_cell.angle_gamma   90.00
#
_symmetry.space_group_name_H-M   'P 1'
#
loop_
_entity.id
_entity.type
_entity.pdbx_description
1 polymer ?
#
loop_
_entity_poly.entity_id
_entity_poly.type
_entity_poly.pdbx_seq_one_letter_code
_entity_poly.pdbx_strand_id
1 'polypeptide(L)' 'DRWVADIVACAPLSLRAIKQTVNRTGHLSPAEAQALRTPALVKALQSEDALEGVAAFQQKRAPVWRGR' A
#
# COMPACT_ATOMS: atom_id res chain seq x y z
N ASP A 1 -15.61 -0.12 14.85
CA ASP A 1 -15.87 -1.14 13.81
C ASP A 1 -15.63 -0.67 12.38
N ARG A 2 -16.27 0.41 11.91
CA ARG A 2 -16.09 0.93 10.53
C ARG A 2 -14.62 1.07 10.07
N TRP A 3 -13.79 1.76 10.84
CA TRP A 3 -12.37 1.98 10.50
C TRP A 3 -11.56 0.69 10.37
N VAL A 4 -11.86 -0.31 11.20
CA VAL A 4 -11.18 -1.60 11.13
C VAL A 4 -11.58 -2.33 9.85
N ALA A 5 -12.85 -2.30 9.49
CA ALA A 5 -13.33 -2.87 8.24
C ALA A 5 -12.66 -2.22 7.01
N ASP A 6 -12.57 -0.89 6.99
CA ASP A 6 -11.92 -0.14 5.90
C ASP A 6 -10.42 -0.51 5.75
N ILE A 7 -9.72 -0.66 6.88
CA ILE A 7 -8.31 -1.08 6.88
C ILE A 7 -8.17 -2.53 6.40
N VAL A 8 -8.98 -3.47 6.91
CA VAL A 8 -8.90 -4.89 6.53
C VAL A 8 -9.25 -5.11 5.06
N ALA A 9 -10.04 -4.23 4.45
CA ALA A 9 -10.37 -4.27 3.02
C ALA A 9 -9.19 -3.86 2.09
N CYS A 10 -8.10 -3.32 2.62
CA CYS A 10 -6.96 -2.85 1.84
C CYS A 10 -5.88 -3.93 1.64
N ALA A 11 -5.09 -3.81 0.56
CA ALA A 11 -3.98 -4.72 0.29
C ALA A 11 -2.95 -4.70 1.45
N PRO A 12 -2.59 -5.86 2.03
CA PRO A 12 -1.78 -5.92 3.25
C PRO A 12 -0.35 -5.41 3.04
N LEU A 13 0.22 -5.56 1.85
CA LEU A 13 1.55 -5.02 1.52
C LEU A 13 1.53 -3.49 1.44
N SER A 14 0.47 -2.90 0.88
CA SER A 14 0.28 -1.44 0.83
C SER A 14 0.15 -0.85 2.22
N LEU A 15 -0.65 -1.45 3.11
CA LEU A 15 -0.78 -1.00 4.50
C LEU A 15 0.57 -1.01 5.24
N ARG A 16 1.35 -2.08 5.04
CA ARG A 16 2.70 -2.20 5.62
C ARG A 16 3.64 -1.11 5.09
N ALA A 17 3.64 -0.90 3.78
CA ALA A 17 4.44 0.13 3.14
C ALA A 17 4.07 1.54 3.64
N ILE A 18 2.77 1.88 3.67
CA ILE A 18 2.27 3.17 4.14
C ILE A 18 2.69 3.42 5.59
N LYS A 19 2.48 2.45 6.48
CA LYS A 19 2.87 2.58 7.89
C LYS A 19 4.37 2.79 8.06
N GLN A 20 5.18 2.08 7.26
CA GLN A 20 6.63 2.26 7.28
C GLN A 20 7.04 3.64 6.75
N THR A 21 6.42 4.13 5.68
CA THR A 21 6.67 5.48 5.15
C THR A 21 6.38 6.53 6.21
N VAL A 22 5.18 6.54 6.79
CA VAL A 22 4.79 7.51 7.84
C VAL A 22 5.80 7.54 9.00
N ASN A 23 6.22 6.36 9.48
CA ASN A 23 7.18 6.28 10.58
C ASN A 23 8.58 6.79 10.22
N ARG A 24 8.98 6.73 8.94
CA ARG A 24 10.35 7.06 8.50
C ARG A 24 10.50 8.46 7.94
N THR A 25 9.41 9.08 7.50
CA THR A 25 9.49 10.36 6.77
C THR A 25 9.04 11.57 7.57
N GLY A 26 8.45 11.41 8.76
CA GLY A 26 7.86 12.52 9.52
C GLY A 26 8.83 13.65 9.92
N HIS A 27 10.14 13.43 9.84
CA HIS A 27 11.19 14.39 10.17
C HIS A 27 11.96 14.88 8.91
N LEU A 28 11.60 14.42 7.72
CA LEU A 28 12.29 14.73 6.47
C LEU A 28 11.59 15.87 5.73
N SER A 29 12.32 16.54 4.84
CA SER A 29 11.69 17.43 3.86
C SER A 29 10.81 16.62 2.89
N PRO A 30 9.81 17.24 2.24
CA PRO A 30 8.96 16.54 1.26
C PRO A 30 9.75 15.86 0.14
N ALA A 31 10.83 16.49 -0.35
CA ALA A 31 11.67 15.93 -1.41
C ALA A 31 12.41 14.67 -0.96
N GLU A 32 13.00 14.70 0.25
CA GLU A 32 13.67 13.53 0.84
C GLU A 32 12.69 12.40 1.15
N ALA A 33 11.52 12.75 1.69
CA ALA A 33 10.45 11.79 1.98
C ALA A 33 9.96 11.08 0.70
N GLN A 34 9.78 11.82 -0.40
CA GLN A 34 9.38 11.26 -1.69
C GLN A 34 10.47 10.36 -2.29
N ALA A 35 11.74 10.76 -2.14
CA ALA A 35 12.87 10.00 -2.66
C ALA A 35 13.13 8.68 -1.89
N LEU A 36 12.63 8.56 -0.65
CA LEU A 36 12.85 7.38 0.19
C LEU A 36 12.08 6.15 -0.31
N ARG A 37 12.77 5.31 -1.10
CA ARG A 37 12.27 4.00 -1.56
C ARG A 37 12.58 2.91 -0.54
N THR A 38 11.65 2.64 0.39
CA THR A 38 11.82 1.52 1.33
C THR A 38 11.61 0.15 0.66
N PRO A 39 12.23 -0.94 1.17
CA PRO A 39 11.97 -2.28 0.64
C PRO A 39 10.50 -2.68 0.66
N ALA A 40 9.73 -2.27 1.67
CA ALA A 40 8.30 -2.54 1.73
C ALA A 40 7.52 -1.77 0.65
N LEU A 41 7.91 -0.52 0.37
CA LEU A 41 7.31 0.24 -0.73
C LEU A 41 7.59 -0.43 -2.07
N VAL A 42 8.84 -0.81 -2.34
CA VAL A 42 9.21 -1.50 -3.58
C VAL A 42 8.44 -2.82 -3.72
N LYS A 43 8.38 -3.61 -2.64
CA LYS A 43 7.61 -4.87 -2.63
C LYS A 43 6.13 -4.66 -2.90
N ALA A 44 5.49 -3.67 -2.29
CA ALA A 44 4.08 -3.37 -2.53
C ALA A 44 3.82 -2.95 -3.98
N LEU A 45 4.68 -2.11 -4.57
CA LEU A 45 4.54 -1.64 -5.95
C LEU A 45 4.74 -2.75 -6.99
N GLN A 46 5.54 -3.78 -6.68
CA GLN A 46 5.85 -4.90 -7.57
C GLN A 46 4.99 -6.15 -7.30
N SER A 47 4.02 -6.07 -6.40
CA SER A 47 3.20 -7.22 -5.96
C SER A 47 2.12 -7.63 -6.95
N GLU A 48 1.64 -8.89 -6.85
CA GLU A 48 0.43 -9.35 -7.54
C GLU A 48 -0.78 -8.49 -7.12
N ASP A 49 -0.82 -8.08 -5.85
CA ASP A 49 -1.88 -7.21 -5.31
C ASP A 49 -1.92 -5.84 -6.00
N ALA A 50 -0.79 -5.29 -6.47
CA ALA A 50 -0.80 -4.04 -7.23
C ALA A 50 -1.51 -4.19 -8.57
N LEU A 51 -1.27 -5.31 -9.27
CA LEU A 51 -1.94 -5.64 -10.53
C LEU A 51 -3.42 -5.94 -10.32
N GLU A 52 -3.75 -6.71 -9.29
CA GLU A 52 -5.12 -7.04 -8.92
C GLU A 52 -5.93 -5.79 -8.54
N GLY A 53 -5.34 -4.83 -7.83
CA GLY A 53 -6.02 -3.58 -7.48
C GLY A 53 -6.45 -2.78 -8.71
N VAL A 54 -5.58 -2.69 -9.72
CA VAL A 54 -5.90 -2.07 -11.01
C VAL A 54 -6.99 -2.86 -11.75
N ALA A 55 -6.87 -4.19 -11.81
CA ALA A 55 -7.84 -5.04 -12.49
C ALA A 55 -9.23 -4.98 -11.84
N ALA A 56 -9.31 -5.07 -10.51
CA ALA A 56 -10.55 -4.99 -9.75
C ALA A 56 -11.25 -3.64 -9.94
N PHE A 57 -10.49 -2.54 -9.95
CA PHE A 57 -11.01 -1.21 -10.24
C PHE A 57 -11.59 -1.12 -11.66
N GLN A 58 -10.84 -1.56 -12.68
CA GLN A 58 -11.31 -1.56 -14.08
C GLN A 58 -12.57 -2.40 -14.28
N GLN A 59 -12.65 -3.54 -13.58
CA GLN A 59 -13.77 -4.48 -13.64
C GLN A 59 -14.93 -4.13 -12.69
N LYS A 60 -14.81 -3.05 -11.89
CA LYS A 60 -15.81 -2.60 -10.92
C LYS A 60 -16.22 -3.70 -9.92
N ARG A 61 -15.25 -4.48 -9.45
CA ARG A 61 -15.45 -5.53 -8.45
C ARG A 61 -14.56 -5.31 -7.23
N ALA A 62 -14.86 -6.01 -6.14
CA ALA A 62 -13.97 -6.07 -5.00
C ALA A 62 -12.65 -6.79 -5.39
N PRO A 63 -11.50 -6.33 -4.89
CA PRO A 63 -10.20 -6.98 -5.11
C PRO A 63 -10.03 -8.22 -4.22
N VAL A 64 -9.22 -9.17 -4.68
CA VAL A 64 -8.84 -10.38 -3.93
C VAL A 64 -7.35 -10.33 -3.57
N TRP A 65 -7.05 -9.84 -2.37
CA TRP A 65 -5.68 -9.70 -1.91
C TRP A 65 -5.04 -11.03 -1.48
N ARG A 66 -3.80 -11.23 -1.88
CA ARG A 66 -3.00 -12.44 -1.59
C ARG A 66 -1.73 -12.14 -0.80
N GLY A 67 -1.37 -10.86 -0.65
CA GLY A 67 -0.24 -10.42 0.16
C GLY A 67 1.14 -10.75 -0.41
N ARG A 68 1.23 -10.88 -1.74
CA ARG A 68 2.46 -11.20 -2.46
C ARG A 68 2.58 -10.38 -3.73
#